data_AF-A0A0F9IGQ5-F1
#
_entry.id   AF-A0A0F9IGQ5-F1
#
_cell.length_a   1.000
_cell.length_b   1.000
_cell.length_c   1.000
_cell.angle_alpha   90.00
_cell.angle_beta   90.00
_cell.angle_gamma   90.00
#
_symmetry.space_group_name_H-M   'P 1'
#
loop_
_entity.id
_entity.type
_entity.pdbx_description
1 polymer ?
#
loop_
_entity_poly.entity_id
_entity_poly.type
_entity_poly.pdbx_seq_one_letter_code
_entity_poly.pdbx_strand_id
1 'polypeptide(L)'
;YLNDLPEISWVKFDKNKVYIGVNKVSSDLGSIVRYAAVFGNKAYGLIVHVWAVRDTTNVPAIDFKYYCTATARHGKVQKSDCFSKIDERFEPSRRFEPK
;
A
#
# COMPACT_ATOMS: atom_id res chain seq x y z
N TYR A 1 -4.21 6.77 -13.11
CA TYR A 1 -3.07 5.88 -12.86
C TYR A 1 -3.42 4.80 -11.84
N LEU A 2 -3.51 5.09 -10.52
CA LEU A 2 -3.74 4.03 -9.54
C LEU A 2 -5.09 3.29 -9.72
N ASN A 3 -6.12 3.99 -10.18
CA ASN A 3 -7.42 3.38 -10.48
C ASN A 3 -7.41 2.48 -11.73
N ASP A 4 -6.36 2.57 -12.56
CA ASP A 4 -6.23 1.79 -13.80
C ASP A 4 -5.51 0.45 -13.56
N LEU A 5 -5.03 0.21 -12.34
CA LEU A 5 -4.32 -1.01 -11.95
C LEU A 5 -5.30 -2.03 -11.36
N PRO A 6 -5.46 -3.23 -11.96
CA PRO A 6 -6.45 -4.21 -11.52
C PRO A 6 -6.18 -4.81 -10.13
N GLU A 7 -4.93 -4.72 -9.65
CA GLU A 7 -4.55 -5.13 -8.30
C GLU A 7 -4.98 -4.13 -7.20
N ILE A 8 -5.38 -2.92 -7.58
CA ILE A 8 -5.83 -1.87 -6.67
C ILE A 8 -7.36 -1.87 -6.61
N SER A 9 -7.90 -2.22 -5.45
CA SER A 9 -9.35 -2.19 -5.19
C SER A 9 -9.85 -0.79 -4.88
N TRP A 10 -9.08 0.00 -4.14
CA TRP A 10 -9.46 1.35 -3.75
C TRP A 10 -8.23 2.20 -3.40
N VAL A 11 -8.40 3.52 -3.48
CA VAL A 11 -7.41 4.50 -3.06
C VAL A 11 -8.06 5.54 -2.17
N LYS A 12 -7.44 5.85 -1.02
CA LYS A 12 -7.89 6.87 -0.08
C LYS A 12 -6.78 7.88 0.16
N PHE A 13 -7.10 9.14 -0.04
CA PHE A 13 -6.21 10.26 0.21
C PHE A 13 -6.60 10.94 1.53
N ASP A 14 -5.63 11.13 2.42
CA ASP A 14 -5.78 11.83 3.70
C ASP A 14 -4.59 12.76 3.90
N LYS A 15 -4.75 14.03 3.54
CA LYS A 15 -3.68 15.04 3.57
C LYS A 15 -2.44 14.56 2.79
N ASN A 16 -1.35 14.26 3.48
CA ASN A 16 -0.08 13.80 2.91
C ASN A 16 0.07 12.26 2.97
N LYS A 17 -1.02 11.57 3.26
CA LYS A 17 -1.10 10.12 3.37
C LYS A 17 -1.95 9.56 2.24
N VAL A 18 -1.45 8.52 1.60
CA VAL A 18 -2.17 7.77 0.56
C VAL A 18 -2.26 6.33 1.01
N TYR A 19 -3.48 5.82 1.09
CA TYR A 19 -3.73 4.42 1.39
C TYR A 19 -4.25 3.74 0.12
N ILE A 20 -3.65 2.60 -0.21
CA ILE A 20 -3.98 1.80 -1.37
C ILE A 20 -4.47 0.45 -0.87
N GLY A 21 -5.74 0.14 -1.10
CA GLY A 21 -6.27 -1.19 -0.87
C GLY A 21 -5.94 -2.09 -2.04
N VAL A 22 -5.25 -3.19 -1.79
CA VAL A 22 -4.92 -4.19 -2.81
C VAL A 22 -5.67 -5.49 -2.57
N ASN A 23 -6.25 -6.06 -3.64
CA ASN A 23 -6.89 -7.38 -3.61
C ASN A 23 -5.86 -8.52 -3.70
N LYS A 24 -4.73 -8.25 -4.37
CA LYS A 24 -3.67 -9.21 -4.66
C LYS A 24 -2.32 -8.52 -4.59
N VAL A 25 -1.36 -9.17 -3.93
CA VAL A 25 0.02 -8.70 -3.91
C VAL A 25 0.69 -9.07 -5.24
N SER A 26 0.95 -8.07 -6.06
CA SER A 26 1.78 -8.21 -7.27
C SER A 26 3.27 -8.05 -6.92
N SER A 27 4.16 -8.67 -7.68
CA SER A 27 5.61 -8.41 -7.61
C SER A 27 5.95 -6.93 -7.81
N ASP A 28 5.10 -6.22 -8.56
CA ASP A 28 5.31 -4.81 -8.91
C ASP A 28 4.78 -3.84 -7.85
N LEU A 29 4.14 -4.35 -6.79
CA LEU A 29 3.52 -3.52 -5.75
C LEU A 29 4.52 -2.54 -5.12
N GLY A 30 5.76 -2.98 -4.91
CA GLY A 30 6.80 -2.09 -4.39
C GLY A 30 7.13 -0.93 -5.33
N SER A 31 7.17 -1.18 -6.64
CA SER A 31 7.36 -0.14 -7.65
C SER A 31 6.17 0.81 -7.66
N ILE A 32 4.94 0.29 -7.65
CA ILE A 32 3.70 1.08 -7.67
C ILE A 32 3.65 2.05 -6.49
N VAL A 33 3.91 1.56 -5.26
CA VAL A 33 3.89 2.38 -4.04
C VAL A 33 4.99 3.46 -4.07
N ARG A 34 6.19 3.12 -4.54
CA ARG A 34 7.29 4.09 -4.69
C ARG A 34 6.97 5.17 -5.72
N TYR A 35 6.45 4.79 -6.88
CA TYR A 35 6.01 5.74 -7.91
C TYR A 35 4.90 6.64 -7.39
N ALA A 36 3.88 6.08 -6.73
CA ALA A 36 2.80 6.84 -6.12
C ALA A 36 3.32 7.90 -5.14
N ALA A 37 4.30 7.53 -4.29
CA ALA A 37 4.90 8.46 -3.34
C ALA A 37 5.63 9.61 -4.06
N VAL A 38 6.45 9.30 -5.05
CA VAL A 38 7.22 10.31 -5.81
C VAL A 38 6.29 11.23 -6.61
N PHE A 39 5.31 10.67 -7.32
CA PHE A 39 4.34 11.46 -8.07
C PHE A 39 3.50 12.34 -7.15
N GLY A 40 3.01 11.79 -6.03
CA GLY A 40 2.30 12.56 -5.02
C GLY A 40 3.16 13.69 -4.46
N ASN A 41 4.41 13.43 -4.10
CA ASN A 41 5.33 14.46 -3.61
C ASN A 41 5.61 15.56 -4.66
N LYS A 42 5.77 15.19 -5.94
CA LYS A 42 5.97 16.16 -7.02
C LYS A 42 4.72 17.01 -7.28
N ALA A 43 3.53 16.43 -7.15
CA ALA A 43 2.26 17.15 -7.36
C ALA A 43 1.90 18.08 -6.19
N TYR A 44 2.10 17.63 -4.95
CA TYR A 44 1.69 18.37 -3.75
C TYR A 44 2.81 19.21 -3.11
N GLY A 45 4.09 18.96 -3.44
CA GLY A 45 5.23 19.65 -2.83
C GLY A 45 5.52 19.28 -1.36
N LEU A 46 4.73 18.37 -0.76
CA LEU A 46 4.83 17.94 0.64
C LEU A 46 5.39 16.52 0.75
N ILE A 47 5.90 16.14 1.93
CA ILE A 47 6.31 14.76 2.20
C ILE A 47 5.09 13.85 2.06
N VAL A 48 5.11 12.93 1.10
CA VAL A 48 4.00 12.00 0.87
C VAL A 48 4.37 10.61 1.39
N HIS A 49 3.47 10.05 2.18
CA HIS A 49 3.56 8.69 2.67
C HIS A 49 2.47 7.83 2.04
N VAL A 50 2.86 6.67 1.52
CA VAL A 50 1.97 5.73 0.86
C VAL A 50 2.01 4.40 1.60
N TRP A 51 0.85 3.82 1.83
CA TRP A 51 0.69 2.48 2.41
C TRP A 51 -0.18 1.63 1.48
N ALA A 52 0.32 0.46 1.09
CA ALA A 52 -0.46 -0.59 0.47
C ALA A 52 -0.90 -1.58 1.55
N VAL A 53 -2.21 -1.79 1.66
CA VAL A 53 -2.87 -2.63 2.66
C VAL A 53 -3.81 -3.61 1.97
N ARG A 54 -4.23 -4.66 2.67
CA ARG A 54 -5.31 -5.50 2.15
C ARG A 54 -6.58 -4.68 1.95
N ASP A 55 -7.27 -4.89 0.85
CA ASP A 55 -8.53 -4.22 0.51
C ASP A 55 -9.62 -4.27 1.60
N THR A 56 -9.68 -5.35 2.39
CA THR A 56 -10.59 -5.48 3.53
C THR A 56 -10.21 -4.57 4.73
N THR A 57 -9.04 -3.93 4.69
CA THR A 57 -8.56 -3.07 5.78
C THR A 57 -9.24 -1.72 5.71
N ASN A 58 -10.10 -1.42 6.68
CA ASN A 58 -10.73 -0.11 6.79
C ASN A 58 -9.85 0.81 7.65
N VAL A 59 -8.99 1.63 7.03
CA VAL A 59 -8.03 2.51 7.74
C VAL A 59 -8.70 3.79 8.27
N PRO A 60 -8.49 4.18 9.56
CA PRO A 60 -7.16 4.43 10.14
C PRO A 60 -6.94 3.90 11.59
N ALA A 61 -5.94 3.02 11.77
CA ALA A 61 -5.35 2.72 13.09
C ALA A 61 -3.83 2.70 12.97
N ILE A 62 -3.12 3.04 14.03
CA ILE A 62 -1.65 3.23 14.05
C ILE A 62 -0.86 1.92 13.80
N ASP A 63 -1.54 0.77 13.69
CA ASP A 63 -0.93 -0.56 13.74
C ASP A 63 -1.48 -1.58 12.70
N PHE A 64 -1.96 -1.11 11.54
CA PHE A 64 -2.40 -2.06 10.50
C PHE A 64 -1.19 -2.71 9.80
N LYS A 65 -1.31 -4.02 9.54
CA LYS A 65 -0.35 -4.74 8.71
C LYS A 65 -0.44 -4.21 7.27
N TYR A 66 0.69 -3.76 6.73
CA TYR A 66 0.81 -3.29 5.36
C TYR A 66 1.64 -4.29 4.54
N TYR A 67 1.40 -4.34 3.22
CA TYR A 67 2.24 -5.10 2.30
C TYR A 67 3.47 -4.30 1.89
N CYS A 68 3.27 -3.03 1.57
CA CYS A 68 4.30 -2.11 1.14
C CYS A 68 4.03 -0.72 1.70
N THR A 69 5.09 0.03 1.97
CA THR A 69 5.04 1.45 2.29
C THR A 69 6.17 2.17 1.57
N ALA A 70 5.91 3.41 1.16
CA ALA A 70 6.95 4.29 0.64
C ALA A 70 6.69 5.72 1.11
N THR A 71 7.78 6.43 1.36
CA THR A 71 7.79 7.85 1.71
C THR A 71 8.65 8.59 0.71
N ALA A 72 8.15 9.67 0.13
CA ALA A 72 8.90 10.52 -0.78
C ALA A 72 8.98 11.97 -0.29
N ARG A 73 10.14 12.58 -0.54
CA ARG A 73 10.47 13.97 -0.23
C ARG A 73 11.48 14.50 -1.26
N HIS A 74 11.33 15.75 -1.68
CA HIS A 74 12.21 16.40 -2.69
C HIS A 74 12.31 15.59 -4.00
N GLY A 75 11.20 15.01 -4.45
CA GLY A 75 11.10 14.24 -5.69
C GLY A 75 11.76 12.85 -5.64
N LYS A 76 12.17 12.38 -4.46
CA LYS A 76 12.88 11.09 -4.28
C LYS A 76 12.25 10.27 -3.15
N VAL A 77 12.31 8.95 -3.29
CA VAL A 77 11.94 8.03 -2.21
C VAL A 77 13.02 8.11 -1.11
N GLN A 78 12.58 8.34 0.12
CA GLN A 78 13.45 8.42 1.31
C GLN A 78 13.45 7.11 2.08
N LYS A 79 12.27 6.51 2.23
CA LYS A 79 12.08 5.25 2.93
C LYS A 79 11.08 4.41 2.15
N SER A 80 11.36 3.13 1.99
CA SER A 80 10.38 2.17 1.51
C SER A 80 10.59 0.84 2.20
N ASP A 81 9.51 0.18 2.56
CA ASP A 81 9.53 -1.17 3.12
C ASP A 81 8.45 -1.98 2.43
N CYS A 82 8.77 -3.21 2.06
CA CYS A 82 7.87 -4.11 1.35
C CYS A 82 8.14 -5.53 1.81
N PHE A 83 7.09 -6.19 2.30
CA PHE A 83 7.16 -7.61 2.61
C PHE A 83 7.13 -8.38 1.30
N SER A 84 8.31 -8.81 0.85
CA SER A 84 8.54 -9.54 -0.40
C SER A 84 8.21 -11.03 -0.31
N LYS A 85 7.76 -11.50 0.85
CA LYS A 85 7.19 -12.83 1.02
C LYS A 85 5.80 -12.66 1.62
N ILE A 86 4.85 -13.41 1.06
CA ILE A 86 3.59 -13.73 1.73
C ILE A 86 4.01 -14.38 3.05
N ASP A 87 4.20 -13.56 4.08
CA ASP A 87 4.39 -14.03 5.43
C ASP A 87 3.06 -14.74 5.76
N GLU A 88 3.11 -16.03 6.08
CA GLU A 88 1.94 -16.88 6.43
C GLU A 88 1.00 -16.21 7.46
N ARG A 89 1.47 -15.16 8.16
CA ARG A 89 0.66 -14.23 8.97
C ARG A 89 -0.43 -13.45 8.22
N PHE A 90 -0.50 -13.56 6.89
CA PHE A 90 -1.54 -13.01 6.04
C PHE A 90 -2.44 -14.07 5.39
N GLU A 91 -2.17 -15.37 5.53
CA GLU A 91 -3.14 -16.37 5.08
C GLU A 91 -4.45 -16.20 5.89
N PRO A 92 -5.63 -16.18 5.24
CA PRO A 92 -6.86 -16.37 5.98
C PRO A 92 -6.73 -17.73 6.65
N SER A 93 -6.90 -17.78 7.97
CA SER A 93 -7.08 -19.03 8.72
C SER A 93 -7.97 -19.94 7.88
N ARG A 94 -7.40 -21.06 7.41
CA ARG A 94 -8.10 -22.06 6.58
C ARG A 94 -9.50 -22.22 7.14
N ARG A 95 -10.51 -22.06 6.28
CA ARG A 95 -11.90 -22.44 6.61
C ARG A 95 -11.81 -23.82 7.27
N PHE A 96 -12.14 -23.87 8.56
CA PHE A 96 -12.49 -25.12 9.20
C PHE A 96 -13.73 -25.60 8.45
N GLU A 97 -13.55 -26.56 7.54
CA GLU A 97 -14.66 -27.39 7.10
C GLU A 97 -15.04 -28.27 8.30
N PRO A 98 -16.27 -28.18 8.81
CA PRO A 98 -16.74 -29.14 9.79
C PRO A 98 -16.89 -30.50 9.10
N LYS A 99 -16.27 -31.53 9.70
CA LYS A 99 -16.52 -32.94 9.37
C LYS A 99 -17.92 -33.36 9.80
#